data_AF-A0A846TQL2-F1
#
_entry.id   AF-A0A846TQL2-F1
#
_cell.length_a   1.000
_cell.length_b   1.000
_cell.length_c   1.000
_cell.angle_alpha   90.00
_cell.angle_beta   90.00
_cell.angle_gamma   90.00
#
_symmetry.space_group_name_H-M   'P 1'
#
loop_
_entity.id
_entity.type
_entity.pdbx_description
1 polymer ?
#
loop_
_entity_poly.entity_id
_entity_poly.type
_entity_poly.pdbx_seq_one_letter_code
_entity_poly.pdbx_strand_id
1 'polypeptide(L)'
;MRRIKRITNLLLSKLVAVNSIVILLVIMLAGISVKDYACFLVNHEQVTGAQLVDTLNSFLIKVSIIAFIAAGLLHYFSVRKIVNPVKAMAAAANQVKAGKIPPKIDVPASGELGELITSFNAMTETLSVVQLRREEMLRDIAHELRTPLTNINGYLEALHNGILTGDRELFGSLLDESKRITRIVDLITELDAWSQESQFPEKQFEELDIKQVLAESIAAFHLKLSGRFESFSQQIEHATVVGHKDGLKQVLANLLQNIIDYDSGGHLDIKGQLDAEGYRITFTHEGTYIDPDKKELIFERFYRLEESRSTKAEGAGLGLAIAKSVISAHDGKIGLDTDAHQHSFWISLPTRSNS
;
A
#
# COMPACT_ATOMS: atom_id res chain seq x y z
N MET A 1 21.46 8.16 15.16
CA MET A 1 22.81 8.37 14.57
C MET A 1 23.81 7.26 14.88
N ARG A 2 23.86 6.67 16.09
CA ARG A 2 24.87 5.63 16.45
C ARG A 2 24.81 4.32 15.63
N ARG A 3 23.62 3.85 15.20
CA ARG A 3 23.50 2.61 14.40
C ARG A 3 24.00 2.74 12.96
N ILE A 4 23.78 3.89 12.31
CA ILE A 4 24.29 4.18 10.96
C ILE A 4 25.83 4.23 10.96
N LYS A 5 26.42 4.82 12.01
CA LYS A 5 27.88 4.86 12.23
C LYS A 5 28.48 3.46 12.42
N ARG A 6 27.72 2.53 13.01
CA ARG A 6 28.15 1.13 13.22
C ARG A 6 28.15 0.32 11.91
N ILE A 7 27.14 0.52 11.06
CA ILE A 7 27.04 -0.14 9.74
C ILE A 7 28.13 0.37 8.79
N THR A 8 28.38 1.69 8.78
CA THR A 8 29.48 2.26 7.99
C THR A 8 30.84 1.74 8.46
N ASN A 9 31.07 1.62 9.77
CA ASN A 9 32.31 1.03 10.30
C ASN A 9 32.47 -0.46 9.95
N LEU A 10 31.37 -1.24 9.91
CA LEU A 10 31.38 -2.65 9.53
C LEU A 10 31.67 -2.87 8.02
N LEU A 11 31.12 -2.02 7.16
CA LEU A 11 31.42 -2.06 5.73
C LEU A 11 32.85 -1.60 5.46
N LEU A 12 33.31 -0.57 6.17
CA LEU A 12 34.68 -0.08 6.09
C LEU A 12 35.67 -1.15 6.58
N SER A 13 35.38 -1.85 7.68
CA SER A 13 36.24 -2.93 8.18
C SER A 13 36.29 -4.13 7.23
N LYS A 14 35.17 -4.49 6.58
CA LYS A 14 35.16 -5.53 5.54
C LYS A 14 35.96 -5.13 4.31
N LEU A 15 35.85 -3.87 3.87
CA LEU A 15 36.62 -3.33 2.75
C LEU A 15 38.13 -3.31 3.08
N VAL A 16 38.48 -2.88 4.30
CA VAL A 16 39.87 -2.89 4.79
C VAL A 16 40.39 -4.33 4.89
N ALA A 17 39.59 -5.28 5.37
CA ALA A 17 39.98 -6.69 5.44
C ALA A 17 40.23 -7.28 4.04
N VAL A 18 39.33 -7.04 3.08
CA VAL A 18 39.51 -7.47 1.68
C VAL A 18 40.76 -6.84 1.07
N ASN A 19 40.96 -5.53 1.23
CA ASN A 19 42.18 -4.87 0.76
C ASN A 19 43.44 -5.42 1.43
N SER A 20 43.38 -5.73 2.72
CA SER A 20 44.51 -6.30 3.47
C SER A 20 44.85 -7.71 2.96
N ILE A 21 43.84 -8.53 2.65
CA ILE A 21 44.04 -9.85 2.05
C ILE A 21 44.66 -9.73 0.66
N VAL A 22 44.17 -8.80 -0.18
CA VAL A 22 44.74 -8.55 -1.50
C VAL A 22 46.19 -8.08 -1.40
N ILE A 23 46.51 -7.15 -0.49
CA ILE A 23 47.88 -6.69 -0.24
C ILE A 23 48.78 -7.86 0.20
N LEU A 24 48.31 -8.69 1.13
CA LEU A 24 49.09 -9.82 1.63
C LEU A 24 49.34 -10.87 0.54
N LEU A 25 48.35 -11.14 -0.31
CA LEU A 25 48.45 -12.05 -1.43
C LEU A 25 49.42 -11.52 -2.50
N VAL A 26 49.40 -10.22 -2.78
CA VAL A 26 50.36 -9.56 -3.68
C VAL A 26 51.78 -9.65 -3.12
N ILE A 27 51.98 -9.37 -1.82
CA ILE A 27 53.30 -9.48 -1.17
C ILE A 27 53.81 -10.93 -1.23
N MET A 28 52.95 -11.90 -0.95
CA MET A 28 53.31 -13.33 -0.98
C MET A 28 53.70 -13.78 -2.40
N LEU A 29 52.89 -13.46 -3.41
CA LEU A 29 53.16 -13.81 -4.81
C LEU A 29 54.43 -13.12 -5.32
N ALA A 30 54.62 -11.85 -5.01
CA ALA A 30 55.84 -11.13 -5.37
C ALA A 30 57.07 -11.77 -4.71
N GLY A 31 56.98 -12.13 -3.43
CA GLY A 31 58.06 -12.81 -2.70
C GLY A 31 58.43 -14.16 -3.31
N ILE A 32 57.44 -14.99 -3.64
CA ILE A 32 57.65 -16.30 -4.30
C ILE A 32 58.28 -16.08 -5.68
N SER A 33 57.71 -15.18 -6.49
CA SER A 33 58.19 -14.90 -7.84
C SER A 33 59.63 -14.41 -7.87
N VAL A 34 60.03 -13.55 -6.92
CA VAL A 34 61.40 -13.03 -6.81
C VAL A 34 62.36 -14.14 -6.40
N LYS A 35 61.98 -14.99 -5.44
CA LYS A 35 62.79 -16.13 -5.02
C LYS A 35 63.02 -17.10 -6.18
N ASP A 36 61.97 -17.47 -6.89
CA ASP A 36 62.05 -18.43 -8.00
C ASP A 36 62.85 -17.87 -9.17
N TYR A 37 62.68 -16.59 -9.50
CA TYR A 37 63.45 -15.91 -10.54
C TYR A 37 64.93 -15.76 -10.18
N ALA A 38 65.26 -15.48 -8.91
CA ALA A 38 66.64 -15.46 -8.43
C ALA A 38 67.28 -16.85 -8.51
N CYS A 39 66.58 -17.91 -8.10
CA CYS A 39 67.07 -19.28 -8.23
C CYS A 39 67.30 -19.69 -9.70
N PHE A 40 66.43 -19.26 -10.62
CA PHE A 40 66.59 -19.49 -12.05
C PHE A 40 67.85 -18.82 -12.61
N LEU A 41 68.04 -17.52 -12.33
CA LEU A 41 69.19 -16.74 -12.79
C LEU A 41 70.53 -17.32 -12.30
N VAL A 42 70.59 -17.77 -11.05
CA VAL A 42 71.81 -18.33 -10.45
C VAL A 42 72.09 -19.74 -10.96
N ASN A 43 71.07 -20.62 -10.99
CA ASN A 43 71.28 -22.04 -11.27
C ASN A 43 71.33 -22.40 -12.76
N HIS A 44 70.65 -21.64 -13.63
CA HIS A 44 70.58 -21.92 -15.06
C HIS A 44 71.40 -20.94 -15.90
N GLU A 45 71.33 -19.64 -15.60
CA GLU A 45 71.99 -18.59 -16.40
C GLU A 45 73.38 -18.20 -15.85
N GLN A 46 73.80 -18.77 -14.71
CA GLN A 46 75.08 -18.50 -14.01
C GLN A 46 75.35 -17.00 -13.74
N VAL A 47 74.30 -16.17 -13.67
CA VAL A 47 74.41 -14.73 -13.42
C VAL A 47 74.75 -14.50 -11.94
N THR A 48 75.86 -13.80 -11.66
CA THR A 48 76.35 -13.57 -10.29
C THR A 48 76.81 -12.12 -10.07
N GLY A 49 77.02 -11.72 -8.82
CA GLY A 49 77.55 -10.40 -8.45
C GLY A 49 76.60 -9.24 -8.79
N ALA A 50 77.15 -8.14 -9.30
CA ALA A 50 76.40 -6.92 -9.60
C ALA A 50 75.30 -7.12 -10.66
N GLN A 51 75.55 -7.97 -11.67
CA GLN A 51 74.59 -8.24 -12.74
C GLN A 51 73.32 -8.96 -12.25
N LEU A 52 73.44 -9.81 -11.22
CA LEU A 52 72.29 -10.45 -10.57
C LEU A 52 71.42 -9.42 -9.85
N VAL A 53 72.05 -8.50 -9.10
CA VAL A 53 71.36 -7.44 -8.36
C VAL A 53 70.60 -6.51 -9.30
N ASP A 54 71.23 -6.08 -10.40
CA ASP A 54 70.59 -5.19 -11.38
C ASP A 54 69.40 -5.87 -12.10
N THR A 55 69.54 -7.14 -12.46
CA THR A 55 68.48 -7.91 -13.11
C THR A 55 67.29 -8.13 -12.17
N LEU A 56 67.54 -8.46 -10.90
CA LEU A 56 66.51 -8.59 -9.87
C LEU A 56 65.82 -7.25 -9.56
N ASN A 57 66.56 -6.15 -9.47
CA ASN A 57 65.99 -4.81 -9.28
C ASN A 57 65.07 -4.41 -10.45
N SER A 58 65.50 -4.64 -11.70
CA SER A 58 64.69 -4.38 -12.89
C SER A 58 63.40 -5.21 -12.90
N PHE A 59 63.49 -6.49 -12.51
CA PHE A 59 62.33 -7.37 -12.37
C PHE A 59 61.37 -6.90 -11.28
N LEU A 60 61.89 -6.59 -10.08
CA LEU A 60 61.12 -6.09 -8.94
C LEU A 60 60.34 -4.82 -9.28
N ILE A 61 60.97 -3.86 -9.97
CA ILE A 61 60.32 -2.62 -10.41
C ILE A 61 59.14 -2.93 -11.34
N LYS A 62 59.34 -3.79 -12.35
CA LYS A 62 58.27 -4.16 -13.29
C LYS A 62 57.10 -4.85 -12.60
N VAL A 63 57.36 -5.81 -11.72
CA VAL A 63 56.32 -6.53 -10.96
C VAL A 63 55.57 -5.56 -10.03
N SER A 64 56.27 -4.65 -9.37
CA SER A 64 55.66 -3.65 -8.47
C SER A 64 54.73 -2.70 -9.24
N ILE A 65 55.12 -2.24 -10.43
CA ILE A 65 54.28 -1.39 -11.29
C ILE A 65 53.01 -2.14 -11.71
N ILE A 66 53.14 -3.40 -12.18
CA ILE A 66 51.99 -4.21 -12.59
C ILE A 66 51.03 -4.43 -11.42
N ALA A 67 51.57 -4.78 -10.24
CA ALA A 67 50.78 -4.99 -9.03
C ALA A 67 50.04 -3.70 -8.61
N PHE A 68 50.70 -2.55 -8.68
CA PHE A 68 50.10 -1.26 -8.38
C PHE A 68 48.93 -0.93 -9.33
N ILE A 69 49.12 -1.14 -10.63
CA ILE A 69 48.06 -0.94 -11.63
C ILE A 69 46.89 -1.89 -11.39
N ALA A 70 47.16 -3.17 -11.15
CA ALA A 70 46.12 -4.16 -10.88
C ALA A 70 45.32 -3.82 -9.62
N ALA A 71 46.00 -3.41 -8.54
CA ALA A 71 45.36 -2.96 -7.31
C ALA A 71 44.50 -1.70 -7.53
N GLY A 72 45.00 -0.73 -8.30
CA GLY A 72 44.25 0.47 -8.66
C GLY A 72 42.97 0.16 -9.46
N LEU A 73 43.06 -0.74 -10.43
CA LEU A 73 41.91 -1.20 -11.20
C LEU A 73 40.89 -1.92 -10.31
N LEU A 74 41.35 -2.86 -9.47
CA LEU A 74 40.49 -3.59 -8.55
C LEU A 74 39.78 -2.62 -7.59
N HIS A 75 40.52 -1.66 -7.02
CA HIS A 75 39.95 -0.62 -6.17
C HIS A 75 38.89 0.22 -6.89
N TYR A 76 39.18 0.68 -8.10
CA TYR A 76 38.23 1.42 -8.93
C TYR A 76 36.94 0.63 -9.19
N PHE A 77 37.05 -0.66 -9.54
CA PHE A 77 35.90 -1.53 -9.75
C PHE A 77 35.11 -1.78 -8.46
N SER A 78 35.76 -2.02 -7.33
CA SER A 78 35.10 -2.20 -6.04
C SER A 78 34.32 -0.96 -5.61
N VAL A 79 34.90 0.23 -5.81
CA VAL A 79 34.21 1.49 -5.50
C VAL A 79 32.96 1.65 -6.37
N ARG A 80 33.08 1.39 -7.68
CA ARG A 80 31.98 1.57 -8.63
C ARG A 80 30.86 0.53 -8.46
N LYS A 81 31.19 -0.74 -8.19
CA LYS A 81 30.20 -1.84 -8.11
C LYS A 81 29.61 -2.07 -6.71
N ILE A 82 30.28 -1.65 -5.63
CA ILE A 82 29.84 -1.95 -4.26
C ILE A 82 29.64 -0.67 -3.46
N VAL A 83 30.67 0.18 -3.37
CA VAL A 83 30.64 1.34 -2.46
C VAL A 83 29.62 2.39 -2.90
N ASN A 84 29.60 2.73 -4.19
CA ASN A 84 28.70 3.75 -4.72
C ASN A 84 27.21 3.37 -4.58
N PRO A 85 26.78 2.15 -4.94
CA PRO A 85 25.39 1.73 -4.71
C PRO A 85 24.98 1.76 -3.25
N VAL A 86 25.84 1.27 -2.34
CA VAL A 86 25.53 1.27 -0.90
C VAL A 86 25.42 2.70 -0.34
N LYS A 87 26.25 3.64 -0.81
CA LYS A 87 26.12 5.06 -0.45
C LYS A 87 24.82 5.66 -0.96
N ALA A 88 24.42 5.34 -2.20
CA ALA A 88 23.15 5.80 -2.77
C ALA A 88 21.95 5.29 -1.96
N MET A 89 21.94 4.00 -1.61
CA MET A 89 20.92 3.42 -0.72
C MET A 89 20.89 4.07 0.65
N ALA A 90 22.05 4.31 1.26
CA ALA A 90 22.13 4.98 2.56
C ALA A 90 21.59 6.42 2.50
N ALA A 91 21.85 7.15 1.40
CA ALA A 91 21.30 8.49 1.18
C ALA A 91 19.78 8.45 0.99
N ALA A 92 19.27 7.53 0.18
CA ALA A 92 17.83 7.34 -0.04
C ALA A 92 17.10 6.95 1.26
N ALA A 93 17.66 6.03 2.05
CA ALA A 93 17.09 5.62 3.33
C ALA A 93 17.01 6.78 4.34
N ASN A 94 17.98 7.71 4.32
CA ASN A 94 17.90 8.92 5.16
C ASN A 94 16.79 9.88 4.71
N GLN A 95 16.47 9.94 3.42
CA GLN A 95 15.33 10.72 2.91
C GLN A 95 14.01 10.11 3.37
N VAL A 96 13.85 8.78 3.25
CA VAL A 96 12.68 8.05 3.77
C VAL A 96 12.50 8.32 5.27
N LYS A 97 13.59 8.25 6.05
CA LYS A 97 13.56 8.56 7.49
C LYS A 97 13.10 9.98 7.78
N ALA A 98 13.38 10.94 6.89
CA ALA A 98 12.95 12.32 7.02
C ALA A 98 11.51 12.55 6.48
N GLY A 99 10.79 11.50 6.09
CA GLY A 99 9.45 11.58 5.51
C GLY A 99 9.43 12.05 4.05
N LYS A 100 10.56 11.97 3.33
CA LYS A 100 10.66 12.35 1.92
C LYS A 100 10.68 11.11 1.03
N ILE A 101 10.08 11.22 -0.15
CA ILE A 101 10.14 10.18 -1.19
C ILE A 101 11.49 10.30 -1.91
N PRO A 102 12.41 9.33 -1.76
CA PRO A 102 13.69 9.38 -2.45
C PRO A 102 13.51 9.11 -3.95
N PRO A 103 14.43 9.59 -4.81
CA PRO A 103 14.47 9.17 -6.20
C PRO A 103 14.85 7.69 -6.33
N LYS A 104 14.42 7.05 -7.42
CA LYS A 104 14.78 5.68 -7.77
C LYS A 104 16.30 5.54 -7.84
N ILE A 105 16.82 4.49 -7.21
CA ILE A 105 18.24 4.18 -7.24
C ILE A 105 18.54 3.48 -8.57
N ASP A 106 19.20 4.20 -9.48
CA ASP A 106 19.61 3.70 -10.80
C ASP A 106 21.14 3.65 -10.89
N VAL A 107 21.72 2.63 -10.25
CA VAL A 107 23.16 2.39 -10.24
C VAL A 107 23.44 0.94 -10.64
N PRO A 108 24.49 0.68 -11.41
CA PRO A 108 24.81 -0.67 -11.87
C PRO A 108 25.22 -1.55 -10.68
N ALA A 109 24.35 -2.48 -10.31
CA ALA A 109 24.60 -3.53 -9.33
C ALA A 109 24.11 -4.87 -9.89
N SER A 110 24.79 -5.95 -9.52
CA SER A 110 24.48 -7.32 -9.95
C SER A 110 24.53 -8.26 -8.75
N GLY A 111 23.90 -9.43 -8.88
CA GLY A 111 23.78 -10.38 -7.78
C GLY A 111 22.89 -9.84 -6.66
N GLU A 112 23.23 -10.17 -5.42
CA GLU A 112 22.44 -9.88 -4.21
C GLU A 112 22.26 -8.37 -3.98
N LEU A 113 23.25 -7.56 -4.37
CA LEU A 113 23.15 -6.10 -4.26
C LEU A 113 22.16 -5.52 -5.28
N GLY A 114 22.07 -6.10 -6.47
CA GLY A 114 21.08 -5.70 -7.48
C GLY A 114 19.66 -6.06 -7.06
N GLU A 115 19.46 -7.27 -6.53
CA GLU A 115 18.18 -7.70 -5.95
C GLU A 115 17.75 -6.78 -4.81
N LEU A 116 18.67 -6.45 -3.89
CA LEU A 116 18.41 -5.52 -2.79
C LEU A 116 18.00 -4.12 -3.26
N ILE A 117 18.62 -3.59 -4.33
CA ILE A 117 18.23 -2.30 -4.91
C ILE A 117 16.83 -2.39 -5.53
N THR A 118 16.52 -3.49 -6.22
CA THR A 118 15.18 -3.72 -6.80
C THR A 118 14.11 -3.77 -5.70
N SER A 119 14.32 -4.54 -4.64
CA SER A 119 13.41 -4.61 -3.50
C SER A 119 13.28 -3.26 -2.78
N PHE A 120 14.38 -2.52 -2.62
CA PHE A 120 14.36 -1.19 -2.01
C PHE A 120 13.57 -0.19 -2.87
N ASN A 121 13.79 -0.18 -4.19
CA ASN A 121 13.06 0.68 -5.11
C ASN A 121 11.55 0.37 -5.09
N ALA A 122 11.17 -0.91 -5.11
CA ALA A 122 9.78 -1.33 -4.99
C ALA A 122 9.15 -0.86 -3.67
N MET A 123 9.86 -1.00 -2.54
CA MET A 123 9.40 -0.48 -1.25
C MET A 123 9.19 1.05 -1.29
N THR A 124 10.12 1.81 -1.88
CA THR A 124 9.98 3.27 -1.97
C THR A 124 8.85 3.71 -2.90
N GLU A 125 8.58 2.95 -3.95
CA GLU A 125 7.46 3.18 -4.86
C GLU A 125 6.12 2.92 -4.16
N THR A 126 5.99 1.80 -3.45
CA THR A 126 4.80 1.52 -2.62
C THR A 126 4.58 2.63 -1.59
N LEU A 127 5.62 3.08 -0.90
CA LEU A 127 5.51 4.21 0.04
C LEU A 127 5.06 5.50 -0.65
N SER A 128 5.55 5.79 -1.86
CA SER A 128 5.11 6.94 -2.65
C SER A 128 3.64 6.86 -3.00
N VAL A 129 3.16 5.70 -3.45
CA VAL A 129 1.74 5.48 -3.80
C VAL A 129 0.86 5.63 -2.56
N VAL A 130 1.26 5.08 -1.42
CA VAL A 130 0.53 5.23 -0.15
C VAL A 130 0.45 6.70 0.28
N GLN A 131 1.56 7.43 0.18
CA GLN A 131 1.60 8.85 0.54
C GLN A 131 0.71 9.70 -0.37
N LEU A 132 0.77 9.48 -1.69
CA LEU A 132 -0.08 10.19 -2.66
C LEU A 132 -1.57 9.92 -2.39
N ARG A 133 -1.97 8.65 -2.19
CA ARG A 133 -3.35 8.29 -1.85
C ARG A 133 -3.83 8.93 -0.55
N ARG A 134 -2.94 9.05 0.44
CA ARG A 134 -3.23 9.75 1.70
C ARG A 134 -3.47 11.24 1.48
N GLU A 135 -2.64 11.89 0.67
CA GLU A 135 -2.79 13.31 0.34
C GLU A 135 -4.08 13.58 -0.45
N GLU A 136 -4.39 12.73 -1.42
CA GLU A 136 -5.66 12.76 -2.17
C GLU A 136 -6.87 12.62 -1.22
N MET A 137 -6.85 11.63 -0.33
CA MET A 137 -7.90 11.44 0.67
C MET A 137 -8.10 12.69 1.54
N LEU A 138 -7.03 13.29 2.06
CA LEU A 138 -7.14 14.50 2.88
C LEU A 138 -7.71 15.68 2.09
N ARG A 139 -7.33 15.80 0.81
CA ARG A 139 -7.86 16.83 -0.08
C ARG A 139 -9.36 16.65 -0.31
N ASP A 140 -9.80 15.43 -0.56
CA ASP A 140 -11.21 15.13 -0.84
C ASP A 140 -12.08 15.33 0.41
N ILE A 141 -11.59 14.91 1.59
CA ILE A 141 -12.22 15.21 2.88
C ILE A 141 -12.38 16.72 3.08
N ALA A 142 -11.32 17.48 2.82
CA ALA A 142 -11.36 18.93 2.98
C ALA A 142 -12.38 19.59 2.03
N HIS A 143 -12.53 19.07 0.81
CA HIS A 143 -13.55 19.54 -0.14
C HIS A 143 -14.97 19.23 0.31
N GLU A 144 -15.24 17.99 0.73
CA GLU A 144 -16.59 17.58 1.16
C GLU A 144 -17.05 18.24 2.45
N LEU A 145 -16.12 18.65 3.33
CA LEU A 145 -16.44 19.42 4.54
C LEU A 145 -16.60 20.92 4.25
N ARG A 146 -15.84 21.48 3.29
CA ARG A 146 -15.87 22.92 3.01
C ARG A 146 -17.23 23.40 2.50
N THR A 147 -17.85 22.66 1.58
CA THR A 147 -19.15 23.02 1.00
C THR A 147 -20.26 23.17 2.06
N PRO A 148 -20.57 22.15 2.87
CA PRO A 148 -21.63 22.24 3.88
C PRO A 148 -21.32 23.30 4.95
N LEU A 149 -20.06 23.44 5.37
CA LEU A 149 -19.64 24.48 6.31
C LEU A 149 -19.81 25.89 5.75
N THR A 150 -19.49 26.10 4.47
CA THR A 150 -19.66 27.41 3.81
C THR A 150 -21.13 27.77 3.74
N ASN A 151 -22.00 26.80 3.43
CA ASN A 151 -23.46 27.00 3.40
C ASN A 151 -24.00 27.37 4.78
N ILE A 152 -23.66 26.58 5.82
CA ILE A 152 -24.08 26.86 7.20
C ILE A 152 -23.62 28.25 7.63
N ASN A 153 -22.34 28.59 7.41
CA ASN A 153 -21.79 29.89 7.78
C ASN A 153 -22.50 31.04 7.04
N GLY A 154 -22.78 30.90 5.75
CA GLY A 154 -23.49 31.92 4.97
C GLY A 154 -24.91 32.17 5.46
N TYR A 155 -25.66 31.11 5.79
CA TYR A 155 -27.00 31.25 6.36
C TYR A 155 -26.96 31.86 7.76
N LEU A 156 -26.02 31.44 8.62
CA LEU A 156 -25.85 32.00 9.96
C LEU A 156 -25.43 33.48 9.91
N GLU A 157 -24.59 33.88 8.95
CA GLU A 157 -24.18 35.26 8.73
C GLU A 157 -25.36 36.12 8.23
N ALA A 158 -26.17 35.60 7.32
CA ALA A 158 -27.38 36.28 6.85
C ALA A 158 -28.43 36.45 7.96
N LEU A 159 -28.59 35.45 8.83
CA LEU A 159 -29.42 35.52 10.04
C LEU A 159 -28.88 36.54 11.04
N HIS A 160 -27.56 36.56 11.27
CA HIS A 160 -26.92 37.49 12.20
C HIS A 160 -27.06 38.94 11.75
N ASN A 161 -26.93 39.21 10.46
CA ASN A 161 -27.06 40.53 9.86
C ASN A 161 -28.52 40.98 9.65
N GLY A 162 -29.51 40.14 10.03
CA GLY A 162 -30.93 40.44 9.86
C GLY A 162 -31.40 40.49 8.41
N ILE A 163 -30.60 39.99 7.47
CA ILE A 163 -30.95 39.88 6.04
C ILE A 163 -31.98 38.76 5.85
N LEU A 164 -31.86 37.70 6.66
CA LEU A 164 -32.73 36.53 6.65
C LEU A 164 -33.45 36.43 8.00
N THR A 165 -34.73 36.06 7.98
CA THR A 165 -35.51 35.76 9.18
C THR A 165 -35.56 34.26 9.38
N GLY A 166 -35.20 33.78 10.58
CA GLY A 166 -35.22 32.36 10.89
C GLY A 166 -36.64 31.79 10.93
N ASP A 167 -36.87 30.71 10.20
CA ASP A 167 -38.07 29.90 10.28
C ASP A 167 -37.73 28.44 10.62
N ARG A 168 -38.76 27.62 10.88
CA ARG A 168 -38.58 26.22 11.28
C ARG A 168 -37.92 25.38 10.18
N GLU A 169 -38.14 25.72 8.91
CA GLU A 169 -37.57 24.98 7.77
C GLU A 169 -36.08 25.27 7.60
N LEU A 170 -35.65 26.52 7.75
CA LEU A 170 -34.26 26.94 7.72
C LEU A 170 -33.47 26.32 8.87
N PHE A 171 -33.99 26.39 10.11
CA PHE A 171 -33.34 25.74 11.25
C PHE A 171 -33.28 24.22 11.09
N GLY A 172 -34.31 23.61 10.50
CA GLY A 172 -34.30 22.19 10.13
C GLY A 172 -33.19 21.86 9.15
N SER A 173 -33.07 22.66 8.08
CA SER A 173 -32.06 22.47 7.03
C SER A 173 -30.63 22.66 7.56
N LEU A 174 -30.39 23.64 8.44
CA LEU A 174 -29.09 23.83 9.11
C LEU A 174 -28.74 22.67 10.05
N LEU A 175 -29.73 22.15 10.79
CA LEU A 175 -29.55 20.98 11.65
C LEU A 175 -29.21 19.73 10.83
N ASP A 176 -29.89 19.53 9.70
CA ASP A 176 -29.66 18.40 8.82
C ASP A 176 -28.25 18.47 8.18
N GLU A 177 -27.80 19.66 7.80
CA GLU A 177 -26.44 19.86 7.28
C GLU A 177 -25.37 19.65 8.36
N SER A 178 -25.62 20.07 9.60
CA SER A 178 -24.74 19.77 10.75
C SER A 178 -24.66 18.26 11.02
N LYS A 179 -25.79 17.55 10.95
CA LYS A 179 -25.82 16.09 11.08
C LYS A 179 -25.11 15.42 9.91
N ARG A 180 -25.17 15.98 8.70
CA ARG A 180 -24.44 15.49 7.53
C ARG A 180 -22.93 15.59 7.74
N ILE A 181 -22.44 16.73 8.24
CA ILE A 181 -21.02 16.91 8.59
C ILE A 181 -20.58 15.88 9.65
N THR A 182 -21.39 15.68 10.70
CA THR A 182 -21.10 14.69 11.75
C THR A 182 -20.96 13.29 11.17
N ARG A 183 -21.92 12.88 10.32
CA ARG A 183 -21.86 11.60 9.59
C ARG A 183 -20.60 11.46 8.74
N ILE A 184 -20.17 12.51 8.05
CA ILE A 184 -18.93 12.49 7.25
C ILE A 184 -17.71 12.24 8.15
N VAL A 185 -17.63 12.92 9.29
CA VAL A 185 -16.53 12.73 10.26
C VAL A 185 -16.51 11.31 10.80
N ASP A 186 -17.66 10.76 11.19
CA ASP A 186 -17.77 9.39 11.68
C ASP A 186 -17.27 8.39 10.62
N LEU A 187 -17.73 8.53 9.36
CA LEU A 187 -17.31 7.69 8.24
C LEU A 187 -15.80 7.77 7.95
N ILE A 188 -15.17 8.94 8.14
CA ILE A 188 -13.71 9.09 7.99
C ILE A 188 -12.98 8.35 9.11
N THR A 189 -13.45 8.48 10.36
CA THR A 189 -12.83 7.77 11.50
C THR A 189 -12.95 6.27 11.36
N GLU A 190 -14.08 5.78 10.86
CA GLU A 190 -14.26 4.36 10.53
C GLU A 190 -13.30 3.92 9.44
N LEU A 191 -13.18 4.70 8.35
CA LEU A 191 -12.29 4.36 7.24
C LEU A 191 -10.81 4.34 7.67
N ASP A 192 -10.38 5.25 8.56
CA ASP A 192 -9.04 5.22 9.14
C ASP A 192 -8.81 3.94 9.97
N ALA A 193 -9.79 3.54 10.78
CA ALA A 193 -9.73 2.32 11.58
C ALA A 193 -9.57 1.03 10.74
N TRP A 194 -10.09 1.02 9.50
CA TRP A 194 -9.93 -0.12 8.59
C TRP A 194 -8.68 -0.05 7.70
N SER A 195 -8.18 1.15 7.38
CA SER A 195 -7.07 1.34 6.43
C SER A 195 -5.65 1.20 7.00
N GLN A 196 -5.48 1.26 8.32
CA GLN A 196 -4.16 1.08 8.94
C GLN A 196 -3.80 -0.41 9.06
N GLU A 197 -3.25 -0.95 7.98
CA GLU A 197 -2.82 -2.35 7.79
C GLU A 197 -1.68 -2.79 8.75
N SER A 198 -1.09 -1.88 9.54
CA SER A 198 0.14 -2.15 10.33
C SER A 198 0.00 -1.94 11.84
N GLN A 199 -1.19 -1.65 12.38
CA GLN A 199 -1.37 -1.36 13.81
C GLN A 199 -2.33 -2.29 14.57
N PHE A 200 -2.79 -3.40 13.98
CA PHE A 200 -3.72 -4.29 14.69
C PHE A 200 -3.20 -5.73 14.82
N PRO A 201 -2.38 -6.02 15.84
CA PRO A 201 -2.09 -7.40 16.26
C PRO A 201 -3.29 -8.14 16.85
N GLU A 202 -4.40 -7.46 17.16
CA GLU A 202 -5.62 -8.05 17.74
C GLU A 202 -6.88 -7.38 17.17
N LYS A 203 -7.22 -7.65 15.91
CA LYS A 203 -8.65 -7.64 15.57
C LYS A 203 -9.19 -8.98 16.08
N GLN A 204 -10.24 -8.96 16.90
CA GLN A 204 -10.98 -10.12 17.38
C GLN A 204 -11.66 -10.82 16.20
N PHE A 205 -10.84 -11.48 15.37
CA PHE A 205 -11.34 -12.30 14.28
C PHE A 205 -11.82 -13.59 14.93
N GLU A 206 -13.13 -13.73 14.95
CA GLU A 206 -13.80 -14.85 15.57
C GLU A 206 -14.41 -15.71 14.46
N GLU A 207 -14.67 -16.98 14.78
CA GLU A 207 -15.48 -17.83 13.91
C GLU A 207 -16.92 -17.36 13.97
N LEU A 208 -17.43 -16.86 12.86
CA LEU A 208 -18.76 -16.29 12.74
C LEU A 208 -19.60 -17.14 11.78
N ASP A 209 -20.82 -17.47 12.22
CA ASP A 209 -21.85 -17.96 11.30
C ASP A 209 -22.38 -16.77 10.49
N ILE A 210 -22.00 -16.74 9.21
CA ILE A 210 -22.37 -15.67 8.29
C ILE A 210 -23.89 -15.59 8.08
N LYS A 211 -24.60 -16.72 8.20
CA LYS A 211 -26.06 -16.77 8.08
C LYS A 211 -26.72 -15.98 9.20
N GLN A 212 -26.23 -16.13 10.42
CA GLN A 212 -26.72 -15.36 11.57
C GLN A 212 -26.43 -13.86 11.38
N VAL A 213 -25.23 -13.50 10.94
CA VAL A 213 -24.85 -12.09 10.72
C VAL A 213 -25.70 -11.42 9.64
N LEU A 214 -25.97 -12.12 8.52
CA LEU A 214 -26.88 -11.64 7.49
C LEU A 214 -28.31 -11.50 8.02
N ALA A 215 -28.82 -12.52 8.73
CA ALA A 215 -30.18 -12.49 9.26
C ALA A 215 -30.39 -11.33 10.24
N GLU A 216 -29.44 -11.09 11.14
CA GLU A 216 -29.46 -9.93 12.06
C GLU A 216 -29.47 -8.59 11.28
N SER A 217 -28.68 -8.49 10.21
CA SER A 217 -28.57 -7.27 9.40
C SER A 217 -29.83 -7.01 8.57
N ILE A 218 -30.38 -8.04 7.93
CA ILE A 218 -31.63 -7.95 7.17
C ILE A 218 -32.79 -7.60 8.11
N ALA A 219 -32.85 -8.21 9.31
CA ALA A 219 -33.87 -7.91 10.30
C ALA A 219 -33.85 -6.44 10.74
N ALA A 220 -32.65 -5.85 10.93
CA ALA A 220 -32.49 -4.44 11.27
C ALA A 220 -33.02 -3.49 10.17
N PHE A 221 -32.93 -3.91 8.90
CA PHE A 221 -33.41 -3.14 7.74
C PHE A 221 -34.84 -3.51 7.30
N HIS A 222 -35.50 -4.48 7.95
CA HIS A 222 -36.79 -5.02 7.52
C HIS A 222 -37.85 -3.93 7.30
N LEU A 223 -38.00 -2.97 8.21
CA LEU A 223 -38.98 -1.87 8.07
C LEU A 223 -38.71 -0.99 6.84
N LYS A 224 -37.44 -0.70 6.53
CA LYS A 224 -37.05 0.09 5.37
C LYS A 224 -37.22 -0.71 4.07
N LEU A 225 -36.85 -1.99 4.10
CA LEU A 225 -37.00 -2.90 2.95
C LEU A 225 -38.46 -3.11 2.60
N SER A 226 -39.32 -3.45 3.57
CA SER A 226 -40.76 -3.63 3.34
C SER A 226 -41.49 -2.36 2.92
N GLY A 227 -40.94 -1.18 3.26
CA GLY A 227 -41.50 0.10 2.83
C GLY A 227 -41.08 0.52 1.41
N ARG A 228 -40.02 -0.09 0.86
CA ARG A 228 -39.41 0.29 -0.43
C ARG A 228 -39.62 -0.74 -1.53
N PHE A 229 -39.55 -2.02 -1.20
CA PHE A 229 -39.61 -3.15 -2.14
C PHE A 229 -40.97 -3.82 -2.13
N GLU A 230 -41.46 -4.25 -3.30
CA GLU A 230 -42.68 -5.04 -3.42
C GLU A 230 -42.52 -6.45 -2.84
N SER A 231 -41.32 -7.04 -2.97
CA SER A 231 -40.98 -8.33 -2.39
C SER A 231 -39.46 -8.51 -2.28
N PHE A 232 -39.01 -9.33 -1.31
CA PHE A 232 -37.61 -9.74 -1.23
C PHE A 232 -37.50 -11.26 -0.97
N SER A 233 -36.54 -11.92 -1.62
CA SER A 233 -36.19 -13.33 -1.37
C SER A 233 -34.84 -13.46 -0.69
N GLN A 234 -34.71 -14.46 0.16
CA GLN A 234 -33.45 -14.80 0.82
C GLN A 234 -33.16 -16.30 0.69
N GLN A 235 -31.99 -16.64 0.14
CA GLN A 235 -31.46 -17.99 0.06
C GLN A 235 -30.04 -17.98 0.62
N ILE A 236 -29.90 -18.29 1.91
CA ILE A 236 -28.63 -18.13 2.64
C ILE A 236 -28.20 -19.50 3.20
N GLU A 237 -27.16 -20.06 2.61
CA GLU A 237 -26.47 -21.25 3.10
C GLU A 237 -25.65 -20.94 4.35
N HIS A 238 -25.55 -21.91 5.25
CA HIS A 238 -24.74 -21.78 6.45
C HIS A 238 -23.26 -21.94 6.12
N ALA A 239 -22.42 -21.01 6.57
CA ALA A 239 -20.97 -21.12 6.47
C ALA A 239 -20.29 -20.39 7.64
N THR A 240 -19.17 -20.95 8.08
CA THR A 240 -18.31 -20.33 9.07
C THR A 240 -17.22 -19.52 8.37
N VAL A 241 -17.18 -18.22 8.63
CA VAL A 241 -16.14 -17.30 8.16
C VAL A 241 -15.36 -16.77 9.35
N VAL A 242 -14.06 -16.54 9.18
CA VAL A 242 -13.23 -15.89 10.20
C VAL A 242 -13.23 -14.41 9.93
N GLY A 243 -13.71 -13.60 10.88
CA GLY A 243 -13.79 -12.16 10.67
C GLY A 243 -14.28 -11.36 11.86
N HIS A 244 -14.45 -10.07 11.64
CA HIS A 244 -14.91 -9.12 12.63
C HIS A 244 -16.42 -8.88 12.50
N LYS A 245 -17.21 -9.27 13.50
CA LYS A 245 -18.68 -9.24 13.46
C LYS A 245 -19.23 -7.86 13.10
N ASP A 246 -18.77 -6.81 13.79
CA ASP A 246 -19.28 -5.45 13.56
C ASP A 246 -18.80 -4.88 12.21
N GLY A 247 -17.65 -5.33 11.72
CA GLY A 247 -17.13 -4.91 10.41
C GLY A 247 -18.02 -5.46 9.30
N LEU A 248 -18.34 -6.76 9.36
CA LEU A 248 -19.24 -7.39 8.40
C LEU A 248 -20.66 -6.81 8.46
N LYS A 249 -21.19 -6.51 9.66
CA LYS A 249 -22.46 -5.79 9.81
C LYS A 249 -22.42 -4.41 9.14
N GLN A 250 -21.32 -3.68 9.27
CA GLN A 250 -21.13 -2.38 8.62
C GLN A 250 -21.14 -2.49 7.09
N VAL A 251 -20.46 -3.51 6.52
CA VAL A 251 -20.50 -3.80 5.08
C VAL A 251 -21.93 -4.02 4.61
N LEU A 252 -22.66 -4.89 5.31
CA LEU A 252 -24.04 -5.22 4.98
C LEU A 252 -24.95 -4.00 5.10
N ALA A 253 -24.80 -3.18 6.14
CA ALA A 253 -25.57 -1.96 6.31
C ALA A 253 -25.31 -0.95 5.18
N ASN A 254 -24.04 -0.76 4.79
CA ASN A 254 -23.66 0.13 3.69
C ASN A 254 -24.21 -0.34 2.33
N LEU A 255 -24.14 -1.65 2.06
CA LEU A 255 -24.71 -2.23 0.84
C LEU A 255 -26.23 -2.13 0.81
N LEU A 256 -26.92 -2.53 1.88
CA LEU A 256 -28.38 -2.49 1.97
C LEU A 256 -28.91 -1.05 1.88
N GLN A 257 -28.27 -0.10 2.54
CA GLN A 257 -28.66 1.31 2.45
C GLN A 257 -28.44 1.83 1.02
N ASN A 258 -27.34 1.49 0.37
CA ASN A 258 -27.09 1.86 -1.03
C ASN A 258 -28.18 1.29 -1.97
N ILE A 259 -28.52 0.02 -1.80
CA ILE A 259 -29.60 -0.63 -2.54
C ILE A 259 -30.92 0.12 -2.33
N ILE A 260 -31.34 0.38 -1.09
CA ILE A 260 -32.59 1.09 -0.78
C ILE A 260 -32.65 2.48 -1.43
N ASP A 261 -31.53 3.20 -1.42
CA ASP A 261 -31.44 4.58 -1.91
C ASP A 261 -31.54 4.68 -3.45
N TYR A 262 -31.03 3.67 -4.18
CA TYR A 262 -30.90 3.70 -5.64
C TYR A 262 -31.78 2.68 -6.39
N ASP A 263 -32.60 1.90 -5.68
CA ASP A 263 -33.53 0.92 -6.26
C ASP A 263 -34.80 1.57 -6.86
N SER A 264 -35.40 0.90 -7.85
CA SER A 264 -36.65 1.34 -8.52
C SER A 264 -37.95 0.82 -7.89
N GLY A 265 -37.88 0.12 -6.76
CA GLY A 265 -39.01 -0.40 -5.96
C GLY A 265 -39.42 -1.83 -6.28
N GLY A 266 -38.60 -2.59 -7.01
CA GLY A 266 -38.94 -3.90 -7.54
C GLY A 266 -38.73 -5.05 -6.55
N HIS A 267 -37.96 -6.06 -6.99
CA HIS A 267 -37.63 -7.25 -6.22
C HIS A 267 -36.16 -7.26 -5.81
N LEU A 268 -35.88 -7.56 -4.53
CA LEU A 268 -34.53 -7.76 -4.01
C LEU A 268 -34.27 -9.24 -3.76
N ASP A 269 -33.30 -9.82 -4.46
CA ASP A 269 -32.86 -11.21 -4.24
C ASP A 269 -31.52 -11.24 -3.50
N ILE A 270 -31.50 -11.90 -2.33
CA ILE A 270 -30.31 -12.04 -1.49
C ILE A 270 -29.89 -13.51 -1.47
N LYS A 271 -28.71 -13.81 -2.03
CA LYS A 271 -28.15 -15.16 -2.10
C LYS A 271 -26.82 -15.23 -1.35
N GLY A 272 -26.69 -16.20 -0.45
CA GLY A 272 -25.43 -16.52 0.22
C GLY A 272 -25.11 -17.99 -0.03
N GLN A 273 -24.01 -18.28 -0.72
CA GLN A 273 -23.64 -19.64 -1.12
C GLN A 273 -22.14 -19.88 -0.95
N LEU A 274 -21.77 -21.13 -0.67
CA LEU A 274 -20.37 -21.54 -0.63
C LEU A 274 -19.87 -21.81 -2.06
N ASP A 275 -18.85 -21.09 -2.49
CA ASP A 275 -18.16 -21.24 -3.77
C ASP A 275 -16.77 -21.87 -3.56
N ALA A 276 -16.11 -22.32 -4.63
CA ALA A 276 -14.80 -22.96 -4.57
C ALA A 276 -13.69 -22.03 -4.01
N GLU A 277 -13.87 -20.72 -4.13
CA GLU A 277 -12.94 -19.69 -3.65
C GLU A 277 -13.29 -19.11 -2.26
N GLY A 278 -14.44 -19.49 -1.66
CA GLY A 278 -14.90 -18.94 -0.39
C GLY A 278 -16.43 -18.81 -0.29
N TYR A 279 -16.92 -18.05 0.69
CA TYR A 279 -18.35 -17.76 0.83
C TYR A 279 -18.72 -16.50 0.06
N ARG A 280 -19.67 -16.61 -0.87
CA ARG A 280 -20.13 -15.51 -1.72
C ARG A 280 -21.54 -15.09 -1.35
N ILE A 281 -21.72 -13.79 -1.15
CA ILE A 281 -23.03 -13.15 -0.92
C ILE A 281 -23.32 -12.21 -2.08
N THR A 282 -24.49 -12.32 -2.67
CA THR A 282 -24.95 -11.53 -3.80
C THR A 282 -26.29 -10.88 -3.49
N PHE A 283 -26.42 -9.59 -3.80
CA PHE A 283 -27.63 -8.79 -3.71
C PHE A 283 -28.01 -8.32 -5.12
N THR A 284 -29.09 -8.87 -5.66
CA THR A 284 -29.59 -8.55 -7.00
C THR A 284 -30.85 -7.70 -6.90
N HIS A 285 -30.84 -6.54 -7.55
CA HIS A 285 -31.97 -5.61 -7.57
C HIS A 285 -32.05 -4.84 -8.89
N GLU A 286 -33.18 -4.18 -9.12
CA GLU A 286 -33.38 -3.28 -10.26
C GLU A 286 -33.26 -1.83 -9.79
N GLY A 287 -32.41 -1.04 -10.43
CA GLY A 287 -32.11 0.30 -9.96
C GLY A 287 -31.85 1.30 -11.07
N THR A 288 -31.44 2.49 -10.64
CA THR A 288 -31.06 3.58 -11.53
C THR A 288 -29.96 3.16 -12.50
N TYR A 289 -29.90 3.79 -13.67
CA TYR A 289 -28.89 3.48 -14.68
C TYR A 289 -27.46 3.60 -14.12
N ILE A 290 -26.67 2.53 -14.24
CA ILE A 290 -25.22 2.54 -13.97
C ILE A 290 -24.50 2.19 -15.25
N ASP A 291 -23.61 3.07 -15.68
CA ASP A 291 -22.70 2.83 -16.79
C ASP A 291 -21.77 1.63 -16.47
N PRO A 292 -21.81 0.53 -17.25
CA PRO A 292 -20.99 -0.65 -17.00
C PRO A 292 -19.48 -0.35 -16.96
N ASP A 293 -19.02 0.67 -17.68
CA ASP A 293 -17.62 1.09 -17.69
C ASP A 293 -17.19 1.78 -16.39
N LYS A 294 -18.16 2.21 -15.56
CA LYS A 294 -17.93 2.93 -14.29
C LYS A 294 -18.22 2.07 -13.06
N LYS A 295 -18.49 0.77 -13.22
CA LYS A 295 -18.85 -0.13 -12.11
C LYS A 295 -17.77 -0.25 -11.03
N GLU A 296 -16.49 -0.06 -11.38
CA GLU A 296 -15.40 -0.08 -10.40
C GLU A 296 -15.28 1.23 -9.63
N LEU A 297 -15.64 2.35 -10.26
CA LEU A 297 -15.50 3.69 -9.69
C LEU A 297 -16.48 3.95 -8.54
N ILE A 298 -17.60 3.21 -8.47
CA ILE A 298 -18.59 3.38 -7.39
C ILE A 298 -18.04 3.00 -5.99
N PHE A 299 -16.97 2.20 -5.95
CA PHE A 299 -16.28 1.85 -4.72
C PHE A 299 -15.14 2.81 -4.38
N GLU A 300 -14.88 3.80 -5.24
CA GLU A 300 -13.93 4.87 -4.95
C GLU A 300 -14.56 5.90 -4.01
N ARG A 301 -13.71 6.49 -3.17
CA ARG A 301 -14.14 7.43 -2.13
C ARG A 301 -14.73 8.68 -2.76
N PHE A 302 -15.83 9.17 -2.19
CA PHE A 302 -16.51 10.41 -2.62
C PHE A 302 -17.07 10.35 -4.05
N TYR A 303 -17.04 9.19 -4.70
CA TYR A 303 -17.60 9.03 -6.03
C TYR A 303 -19.13 8.94 -5.97
N ARG A 304 -19.80 9.67 -6.86
CA ARG A 304 -21.27 9.72 -7.00
C ARG A 304 -21.64 9.91 -8.47
N LEU A 305 -22.70 9.25 -8.92
CA LEU A 305 -23.26 9.44 -10.26
C LEU A 305 -23.90 10.84 -10.39
N GLU A 306 -23.74 11.52 -11.53
CA GLU A 306 -24.18 12.92 -11.69
C GLU A 306 -25.68 13.13 -11.47
N GLU A 307 -26.53 12.16 -11.86
CA GLU A 307 -27.99 12.20 -11.64
C GLU A 307 -28.39 12.07 -10.16
N SER A 308 -27.49 11.61 -9.29
CA SER A 308 -27.71 11.53 -7.84
C SER A 308 -27.39 12.83 -7.08
N ARG A 309 -26.90 13.87 -7.77
CA ARG A 309 -26.57 15.16 -7.12
C ARG A 309 -27.79 16.02 -6.82
N SER A 310 -28.91 15.81 -7.51
CA SER A 310 -30.15 16.60 -7.39
C SER A 310 -31.25 15.92 -6.58
N THR A 311 -31.18 14.60 -6.41
CA THR A 311 -32.13 13.82 -5.62
C THR A 311 -31.64 13.68 -4.17
N LYS A 312 -32.57 13.59 -3.22
CA LYS A 312 -32.39 13.48 -1.76
C LYS A 312 -31.55 12.26 -1.28
N ALA A 313 -30.77 11.62 -2.14
CA ALA A 313 -29.88 10.53 -1.77
C ALA A 313 -28.75 11.06 -0.87
N GLU A 314 -29.00 10.99 0.44
CA GLU A 314 -28.09 11.38 1.52
C GLU A 314 -26.89 10.43 1.60
N GLY A 315 -25.82 10.71 0.85
CA GLY A 315 -24.58 9.95 0.99
C GLY A 315 -23.33 10.78 0.69
N ALA A 316 -22.32 10.65 1.54
CA ALA A 316 -20.99 11.24 1.32
C ALA A 316 -20.16 10.51 0.26
N GLY A 317 -20.70 9.46 -0.40
CA GLY A 317 -19.92 8.60 -1.31
C GLY A 317 -18.85 7.76 -0.59
N LEU A 318 -18.95 7.59 0.73
CA LEU A 318 -17.98 6.85 1.53
C LEU A 318 -18.43 5.43 1.89
N GLY A 319 -19.74 5.13 1.90
CA GLY A 319 -20.27 3.85 2.37
C GLY A 319 -19.73 2.63 1.61
N LEU A 320 -19.76 2.65 0.27
CA LEU A 320 -19.21 1.57 -0.56
C LEU A 320 -17.68 1.48 -0.48
N ALA A 321 -16.99 2.61 -0.31
CA ALA A 321 -15.54 2.62 -0.10
C ALA A 321 -15.13 2.01 1.25
N ILE A 322 -15.93 2.23 2.31
CA ILE A 322 -15.77 1.57 3.61
C ILE A 322 -16.04 0.07 3.45
N ALA A 323 -17.12 -0.32 2.76
CA ALA A 323 -17.42 -1.72 2.49
C ALA A 323 -16.25 -2.44 1.79
N LYS A 324 -15.66 -1.80 0.76
CA LYS A 324 -14.45 -2.30 0.09
C LYS A 324 -13.26 -2.41 1.05
N SER A 325 -13.00 -1.40 1.87
CA SER A 325 -11.89 -1.40 2.83
C SER A 325 -12.03 -2.50 3.88
N VAL A 326 -13.24 -2.71 4.41
CA VAL A 326 -13.53 -3.77 5.38
C VAL A 326 -13.34 -5.15 4.73
N ILE A 327 -13.92 -5.39 3.55
CA ILE A 327 -13.82 -6.68 2.86
C ILE A 327 -12.37 -6.99 2.48
N SER A 328 -11.61 -6.00 1.98
CA SER A 328 -10.18 -6.18 1.71
C SER A 328 -9.38 -6.50 2.97
N ALA A 329 -9.72 -5.91 4.13
CA ALA A 329 -9.10 -6.26 5.41
C ALA A 329 -9.46 -7.67 5.92
N HIS A 330 -10.43 -8.35 5.29
CA HIS A 330 -10.78 -9.76 5.54
C HIS A 330 -10.23 -10.69 4.43
N ASP A 331 -9.27 -10.22 3.64
CA ASP A 331 -8.74 -10.93 2.47
C ASP A 331 -9.82 -11.33 1.44
N GLY A 332 -10.95 -10.60 1.44
CA GLY A 332 -12.09 -10.83 0.56
C GLY A 332 -12.10 -9.91 -0.66
N LYS A 333 -13.10 -10.11 -1.52
CA LYS A 333 -13.35 -9.29 -2.73
C LYS A 333 -14.78 -8.74 -2.70
N ILE A 334 -14.96 -7.51 -3.16
CA ILE A 334 -16.27 -6.88 -3.36
C ILE A 334 -16.37 -6.40 -4.81
N GLY A 335 -17.57 -6.42 -5.39
CA GLY A 335 -17.81 -5.89 -6.71
C GLY A 335 -19.28 -5.66 -7.03
N LEU A 336 -19.51 -5.13 -8.23
CA LEU A 336 -20.82 -4.94 -8.83
C LEU A 336 -20.78 -5.52 -10.24
N ASP A 337 -21.76 -6.35 -10.57
CA ASP A 337 -22.10 -6.67 -11.95
C ASP A 337 -23.40 -5.96 -12.31
N THR A 338 -23.39 -5.23 -13.42
CA THR A 338 -24.54 -4.43 -13.85
C THR A 338 -24.81 -4.63 -15.33
N ASP A 339 -26.09 -4.76 -15.68
CA ASP A 339 -26.62 -4.68 -17.04
C ASP A 339 -27.48 -3.41 -17.18
N ALA A 340 -26.86 -2.27 -16.88
CA ALA A 340 -27.44 -0.92 -16.84
C ALA A 340 -28.52 -0.69 -15.78
N HIS A 341 -29.60 -1.48 -15.77
CA HIS A 341 -30.74 -1.34 -14.87
C HIS A 341 -30.86 -2.47 -13.85
N GLN A 342 -30.21 -3.60 -14.09
CA GLN A 342 -30.14 -4.70 -13.13
C GLN A 342 -28.74 -4.74 -12.51
N HIS A 343 -28.68 -4.71 -11.19
CA HIS A 343 -27.46 -4.56 -10.41
C HIS A 343 -27.30 -5.72 -9.43
N SER A 344 -26.15 -6.40 -9.50
CA SER A 344 -25.77 -7.50 -8.63
C SER A 344 -24.53 -7.14 -7.84
N PHE A 345 -24.73 -6.61 -6.63
CA PHE A 345 -23.63 -6.37 -5.69
C PHE A 345 -23.19 -7.68 -5.07
N TRP A 346 -21.89 -7.97 -5.04
CA TRP A 346 -21.38 -9.20 -4.47
C TRP A 346 -20.19 -8.97 -3.56
N ILE A 347 -20.10 -9.80 -2.51
CA ILE A 347 -18.93 -9.92 -1.62
C ILE A 347 -18.51 -11.38 -1.55
N SER A 348 -17.20 -11.62 -1.53
CA SER A 348 -16.60 -12.94 -1.39
C SER A 348 -15.62 -12.91 -0.22
N LEU A 349 -15.80 -13.81 0.74
CA LEU A 349 -14.96 -13.96 1.92
C LEU A 349 -14.27 -15.33 1.89
N PRO A 350 -12.96 -15.42 2.18
CA PRO A 350 -12.28 -16.70 2.27
C PRO A 350 -12.86 -17.51 3.45
N THR A 351 -13.28 -18.73 3.18
CA THR A 351 -13.58 -19.70 4.24
C THR A 351 -12.31 -20.51 4.50
N ARG A 352 -11.98 -20.75 5.77
CA ARG A 352 -11.04 -21.83 6.08
C ARG A 352 -11.74 -23.13 5.74
N SER A 353 -11.57 -23.60 4.51
CA SER A 353 -11.76 -25.01 4.20
C SER A 353 -10.84 -25.79 5.14
N ASN A 354 -11.42 -26.70 5.92
CA ASN A 354 -10.70 -27.62 6.79
C ASN A 354 -9.54 -28.26 5.99
N SER A 355 -8.31 -27.85 6.30
CA SER A 355 -7.11 -28.63 6.01
C SER A 355 -6.98 -29.76 7.01
#